data_AF-A0A290S4H9-F1
#
_entry.id   AF-A0A290S4H9-F1
#
_cell.length_a   1.000
_cell.length_b   1.000
_cell.length_c   1.000
_cell.angle_alpha   90.00
_cell.angle_beta   90.00
_cell.angle_gamma   90.00
#
_symmetry.space_group_name_H-M   'P 1'
#
loop_
_entity.id
_entity.type
_entity.pdbx_description
1 polymer ?
#
loop_
_entity_poly.entity_id
_entity_poly.type
_entity_poly.pdbx_seq_one_letter_code
_entity_poly.pdbx_strand_id
1 'polypeptide(L)' 'MPYKNNVESISTKCKTDIQQKQTIAIHCKGSTGRTGLVAALILNSAGYTKEEVYNLVQGIRPKALTIELQKEYFESFKV' A
#
# COMPACT_ATOMS: atom_id res chain seq x y z
N MET A 1 -0.11 15.40 -14.53
CA MET A 1 0.85 14.56 -13.76
C MET A 1 0.60 13.09 -14.11
N PRO A 2 1.52 12.41 -14.81
CA PRO A 2 1.28 11.10 -15.44
C PRO A 2 1.24 9.88 -14.48
N TYR A 3 1.43 10.08 -13.18
CA TYR A 3 1.52 8.97 -12.21
C TYR A 3 0.18 8.39 -11.73
N LYS A 4 -0.96 9.05 -11.99
CA LYS A 4 -2.27 8.58 -11.52
C LYS A 4 -2.70 7.25 -12.16
N ASN A 5 -2.37 7.02 -13.44
CA ASN A 5 -2.93 5.91 -14.21
C ASN A 5 -2.37 4.52 -13.82
N ASN A 6 -1.19 4.43 -13.20
CA ASN A 6 -0.59 3.13 -12.85
C ASN A 6 -1.05 2.61 -11.48
N VAL A 7 -1.35 3.48 -10.51
CA VAL A 7 -1.72 3.06 -9.15
C VAL A 7 -3.11 2.42 -9.12
N GLU A 8 -4.06 2.97 -9.88
CA GLU A 8 -5.42 2.41 -10.01
C GLU A 8 -5.43 1.05 -10.72
N SER A 9 -4.58 0.87 -11.74
CA SER A 9 -4.45 -0.41 -12.44
C SER A 9 -3.84 -1.50 -11.54
N ILE A 10 -2.80 -1.14 -10.79
CA ILE A 10 -2.15 -2.06 -9.84
C ILE A 10 -3.10 -2.41 -8.70
N SER A 11 -3.80 -1.42 -8.13
CA SER A 11 -4.73 -1.68 -7.01
C SER A 11 -5.88 -2.59 -7.44
N THR A 12 -6.43 -2.40 -8.65
CA THR A 12 -7.49 -3.25 -9.20
C THR A 12 -7.01 -4.69 -9.38
N LYS A 13 -5.83 -4.88 -9.99
CA LYS A 13 -5.25 -6.21 -10.19
C LYS A 13 -4.94 -6.90 -8.86
N CYS A 14 -4.31 -6.19 -7.93
CA CYS A 14 -4.00 -6.72 -6.59
C CYS A 14 -5.27 -7.10 -5.81
N LYS A 15 -6.37 -6.35 -5.94
CA LYS A 15 -7.66 -6.75 -5.35
C LYS A 15 -8.13 -8.11 -5.88
N THR A 16 -8.12 -8.29 -7.19
CA THR A 16 -8.52 -9.56 -7.83
C THR A 16 -7.61 -10.71 -7.40
N ASP A 17 -6.29 -10.49 -7.40
CA ASP A 17 -5.31 -11.48 -6.98
C ASP A 17 -5.53 -11.91 -5.51
N ILE A 18 -5.81 -10.96 -4.61
CA ILE A 18 -6.13 -11.25 -3.20
C ILE A 18 -7.45 -12.04 -3.08
N GLN A 19 -8.49 -11.67 -3.82
CA GLN A 19 -9.76 -12.41 -3.85
C GLN A 19 -9.57 -13.85 -4.34
N GLN A 20 -8.63 -14.07 -5.26
CA GLN A 20 -8.24 -15.39 -5.76
C GLN A 20 -7.22 -16.10 -4.87
N LYS A 21 -6.94 -15.58 -3.67
CA LYS A 21 -5.96 -16.13 -2.70
C LYS A 21 -4.54 -16.25 -3.28
N GLN A 22 -4.20 -15.42 -4.25
CA GLN A 22 -2.84 -15.35 -4.80
C GLN A 22 -1.90 -14.63 -3.84
N THR A 23 -0.61 -14.96 -3.92
CA THR A 23 0.42 -14.31 -3.11
C THR A 23 1.10 -13.21 -3.91
N ILE A 24 1.14 -11.99 -3.35
CA ILE A 24 1.76 -10.82 -3.99
C ILE A 24 3.06 -10.48 -3.26
N ALA A 25 4.18 -10.50 -3.99
CA ALA A 25 5.47 -10.04 -3.49
C ALA A 25 5.71 -8.57 -3.87
N ILE A 26 5.92 -7.71 -2.87
CA ILE A 26 6.20 -6.27 -3.07
C ILE A 26 7.64 -6.01 -2.65
N HIS A 27 8.46 -5.44 -3.54
CA HIS A 27 9.85 -5.11 -3.22
C HIS A 27 10.27 -3.73 -3.75
N CYS A 28 11.25 -3.13 -3.07
CA CYS A 28 12.00 -1.98 -3.57
C CYS A 28 13.44 -2.08 -3.06
N LYS A 29 14.35 -1.21 -3.53
CA LYS A 29 15.79 -1.28 -3.19
C LYS A 29 16.08 -1.30 -1.67
N GLY A 30 15.34 -0.53 -0.86
CA GLY A 30 15.54 -0.44 0.60
C GLY A 30 14.42 -1.05 1.44
N SER A 31 13.33 -1.51 0.82
CA SER A 31 12.13 -2.11 1.44
C SER A 31 11.39 -1.33 2.55
N THR A 32 11.87 -0.15 2.96
CA THR A 32 11.29 0.67 4.05
C THR A 32 10.31 1.73 3.56
N GLY A 33 10.60 2.38 2.43
CA GLY A 33 9.76 3.46 1.90
C GLY A 33 8.64 2.96 0.98
N ARG A 34 8.96 2.77 -0.31
CA ARG A 34 7.97 2.45 -1.35
C ARG A 34 7.21 1.14 -1.12
N THR A 35 7.87 0.13 -0.55
CA THR A 35 7.22 -1.16 -0.25
C THR A 35 6.09 -0.99 0.76
N GLY A 36 6.34 -0.27 1.87
CA GLY A 36 5.31 0.00 2.87
C GLY A 36 4.15 0.81 2.32
N LEU A 37 4.45 1.84 1.52
CA LEU A 37 3.42 2.65 0.88
C LEU A 37 2.53 1.82 -0.07
N VAL A 38 3.12 1.02 -0.96
CA VAL A 38 2.34 0.20 -1.90
C VAL A 38 1.49 -0.83 -1.15
N ALA A 39 2.03 -1.47 -0.11
CA ALA A 39 1.25 -2.39 0.72
C ALA A 39 0.05 -1.68 1.37
N ALA A 40 0.25 -0.45 1.87
CA ALA A 40 -0.79 0.35 2.47
C ALA A 40 -1.91 0.70 1.49
N LEU A 41 -1.56 1.12 0.28
CA LEU A 41 -2.52 1.44 -0.78
C LEU A 41 -3.34 0.22 -1.19
N ILE A 42 -2.71 -0.95 -1.31
CA ILE A 42 -3.41 -2.21 -1.66
C ILE A 42 -4.41 -2.58 -0.56
N LEU A 43 -3.99 -2.57 0.71
CA LEU A 43 -4.87 -2.91 1.84
C LEU A 43 -6.03 -1.91 1.98
N ASN A 44 -5.77 -0.61 1.90
CA ASN A 44 -6.84 0.39 1.93
C ASN A 44 -7.81 0.20 0.75
N SER A 45 -7.28 -0.09 -0.45
CA SER A 45 -8.10 -0.40 -1.62
C SER A 45 -8.90 -1.70 -1.44
N ALA A 46 -8.39 -2.67 -0.68
CA ALA A 46 -9.10 -3.91 -0.34
C ALA A 46 -10.18 -3.73 0.75
N GLY A 47 -10.37 -2.52 1.28
CA GLY A 47 -11.44 -2.17 2.20
C GLY A 47 -11.03 -2.03 3.67
N TYR A 48 -9.74 -2.19 3.99
CA TYR A 48 -9.24 -1.94 5.34
C TYR A 48 -9.22 -0.44 5.64
N THR A 49 -9.54 -0.07 6.88
CA THR A 49 -9.39 1.31 7.37
C THR A 49 -7.91 1.69 7.45
N LYS A 50 -7.61 2.98 7.36
CA LYS A 50 -6.21 3.45 7.46
C LYS A 50 -5.53 3.02 8.75
N GLU A 51 -6.25 3.02 9.87
CA GLU A 51 -5.74 2.58 11.17
C GLU A 51 -5.34 1.10 11.13
N GLU A 52 -6.21 0.22 10.61
CA GLU A 52 -5.89 -1.19 10.41
C GLU A 52 -4.69 -1.38 9.49
N VAL A 53 -4.60 -0.57 8.43
CA VAL A 53 -3.47 -0.60 7.50
C VAL A 53 -2.16 -0.26 8.20
N TYR A 54 -2.09 0.80 9.01
CA TYR A 54 -0.89 1.12 9.78
C TYR A 54 -0.50 -0.03 10.71
N ASN A 55 -1.46 -0.58 11.45
CA ASN A 55 -1.23 -1.69 12.38
C ASN A 55 -0.69 -2.93 11.66
N LEU A 56 -1.28 -3.32 10.53
CA LEU A 56 -0.86 -4.49 9.75
C LEU A 56 0.52 -4.28 9.11
N VAL A 57 0.74 -3.12 8.47
CA VAL A 57 1.99 -2.84 7.75
C VAL A 57 3.16 -2.66 8.72
N GLN A 58 2.96 -1.90 9.80
CA GLN A 58 4.01 -1.65 10.79
C GLN A 58 4.22 -2.83 11.75
N GLY A 59 3.20 -3.65 12.01
CA GLY A 59 3.33 -4.88 12.78
C GLY A 59 4.30 -5.88 12.14
N ILE A 60 4.37 -5.92 10.80
CA ILE A 60 5.34 -6.74 10.06
C ILE A 60 6.66 -5.97 9.84
N ARG A 61 6.57 -4.67 9.54
CA ARG A 61 7.73 -3.81 9.23
C ARG A 61 7.65 -2.51 10.01
N PRO A 62 8.22 -2.42 11.23
CA PRO A 62 8.08 -1.24 12.09
C PRO A 62 8.58 0.08 11.48
N LYS A 63 9.47 0.01 10.48
CA LYS A 63 10.02 1.17 9.76
C LYS A 63 9.27 1.53 8.47
N ALA A 64 8.15 0.88 8.19
CA ALA A 64 7.31 1.21 7.05
C ALA A 64 6.43 2.43 7.36
N LEU A 65 6.15 3.26 6.34
CA LEU A 65 5.32 4.48 6.47
C LEU A 65 5.82 5.46 7.54
N THR A 66 7.13 5.51 7.81
CA THR A 66 7.70 6.47 8.78
C THR A 66 8.09 7.79 8.13
N ILE A 67 8.20 7.83 6.80
CA ILE A 67 8.53 9.03 6.03
C ILE A 67 7.27 9.90 5.92
N GLU A 68 7.35 11.15 6.35
CA GLU A 68 6.20 12.05 6.45
C GLU A 68 5.45 12.22 5.12
N LEU A 69 6.19 12.45 4.03
CA LEU A 69 5.61 12.55 2.68
C LEU A 69 4.81 11.31 2.26
N GLN A 70 5.18 10.11 2.75
CA GLN A 70 4.44 8.88 2.44
C GLN A 70 3.18 8.76 3.29
N LYS A 71 3.21 9.19 4.55
CA LYS A 71 2.04 9.27 5.40
C LYS A 71 1.05 10.27 4.83
N GLU A 72 1.48 11.49 4.51
CA GLU A 72 0.64 12.52 3.89
C GLU A 72 0.00 12.03 2.58
N TYR A 73 0.78 11.35 1.74
CA TYR A 73 0.25 10.74 0.53
C TYR A 73 -0.80 9.66 0.85
N PHE A 74 -0.52 8.76 1.79
CA PHE A 74 -1.46 7.71 2.18
C PHE A 74 -2.72 8.29 2.84
N GLU A 75 -2.60 9.38 3.61
CA GLU A 75 -3.72 10.06 4.24
C GLU A 75 -4.59 10.82 3.24
N SER A 76 -3.98 11.40 2.19
CA SER A 76 -4.75 12.04 1.12
C SER A 76 -5.33 11.06 0.10
N PHE A 77 -4.86 9.81 0.09
CA PHE A 77 -5.33 8.77 -0.81
C PHE A 77 -6.78 8.38 -0.52
N LYS A 78 -7.59 8.34 -1.58
CA LYS A 78 -9.00 7.91 -1.57
C LYS A 78 -9.16 6.79 -2.58
N VAL A 79 -9.86 5.74 -2.15
CA VAL A 79 -10.20 4.56 -2.97
C VAL A 79 -11.35 4.91 -3.90
#